data_AF-A0A410RG40-F1
#
_entry.id   AF-A0A410RG40-F1
#
_cell.length_a   1.000
_cell.length_b   1.000
_cell.length_c   1.000
_cell.angle_alpha   90.00
_cell.angle_beta   90.00
_cell.angle_gamma   90.00
#
_symmetry.space_group_name_H-M   'P 1'
#
loop_
_entity.id
_entity.type
_entity.pdbx_description
1 polymer ?
#
loop_
_entity_poly.entity_id
_entity_poly.type
_entity_poly.pdbx_seq_one_letter_code
_entity_poly.pdbx_strand_id
1 'polypeptide(L)'
;LLVLVGVDLGRGAPDHHDDDVHHDDHDRDHDHDDDHGEDFDKIDHRLDKLTSRIEDIRDRIHQRVDPDNINKARSFQARVQKLEGSGCDDQHFQCGGTDPECQSYLFVCDGHKDCRNGADEAFCELPTKKGDYFEGHIIWDTCTQRKPDVLGLEVTNVKEYDYFTPVVKLHVNILLEYENNLFDGHVSLPAVGHYHLGHHTISVIPPEDDRLALFCEFDGFNQDRCDGHIAHEASGEVCAEFVFVRQNGNHHDDHHDNDHHDDDHHNNDHH
;
A
#
# COMPACT_ATOMS: atom_id res chain seq x y z
N LEU A 1 21.67 23.28 25.17
CA LEU A 1 21.91 22.32 26.27
C LEU A 1 20.89 21.20 26.10
N LEU A 2 21.24 20.14 25.40
CA LEU A 2 20.42 18.92 25.29
C LEU A 2 21.36 17.77 24.96
N VAL A 3 21.38 16.82 25.89
CA VAL A 3 22.31 15.71 26.03
C VAL A 3 21.79 14.55 25.18
N LEU A 4 22.61 14.04 24.26
CA LEU A 4 22.35 12.79 23.55
C LEU A 4 22.81 11.63 24.44
N VAL A 5 21.85 10.82 24.87
CA VAL A 5 22.08 9.54 25.56
C VAL A 5 22.35 8.48 24.49
N GLY A 6 23.56 7.93 24.49
CA GLY A 6 23.91 6.78 23.67
C GLY A 6 23.40 5.48 24.29
N VAL A 7 22.83 4.60 23.48
CA VAL A 7 22.49 3.23 23.85
C VAL A 7 23.50 2.32 23.16
N ASP A 8 24.40 1.75 23.96
CA ASP A 8 25.30 0.66 23.58
C ASP A 8 24.52 -0.66 23.51
N LEU A 9 24.56 -1.33 22.36
CA LEU A 9 24.13 -2.72 22.21
C LEU A 9 25.37 -3.60 22.05
N GLY A 10 25.59 -4.44 23.06
CA GLY A 10 26.79 -5.22 23.31
C GLY A 10 27.08 -6.29 22.26
N ARG A 11 28.37 -6.51 22.05
CA ARG A 11 28.95 -7.64 21.32
C ARG A 11 28.94 -8.90 22.20
N GLY A 12 28.38 -9.99 21.68
CA GLY A 12 28.57 -11.34 22.22
C GLY A 12 29.74 -12.03 21.54
N ALA A 13 30.67 -12.55 22.35
CA ALA A 13 31.65 -13.58 21.98
C ALA A 13 30.99 -14.98 22.10
N PRO A 14 31.44 -15.99 21.34
CA PRO A 14 32.36 -17.04 21.85
C PRO A 14 33.34 -17.52 20.75
N ASP A 15 34.33 -18.40 20.89
CA ASP A 15 34.98 -19.14 21.96
C ASP A 15 36.34 -19.64 21.41
N HIS A 16 37.25 -19.94 22.33
CA HIS A 16 38.60 -20.47 22.12
C HIS A 16 38.65 -21.82 21.39
N HIS A 17 39.66 -21.99 20.53
CA HIS A 17 40.38 -23.26 20.38
C HIS A 17 41.88 -22.98 20.17
N ASP A 18 42.66 -23.40 21.16
CA ASP A 18 44.11 -23.57 21.11
C ASP A 18 44.47 -24.68 20.13
N ASP A 19 45.45 -24.42 19.26
CA ASP A 19 46.31 -25.47 18.70
C ASP A 19 47.72 -24.89 18.55
N ASP A 20 48.56 -25.22 19.52
CA ASP A 20 50.02 -25.04 19.50
C ASP A 20 50.62 -25.90 18.38
N VAL A 21 51.16 -25.26 17.35
CA VAL A 21 52.15 -25.90 16.46
C VAL A 21 53.38 -25.01 16.38
N HIS A 22 54.38 -25.40 17.16
CA HIS A 22 55.76 -24.95 17.02
C HIS A 22 56.27 -25.28 15.61
N HIS A 23 56.71 -24.27 14.87
CA HIS A 23 57.60 -24.45 13.73
C HIS A 23 58.92 -23.73 13.99
N ASP A 24 59.97 -24.56 13.96
CA ASP A 24 61.35 -24.27 14.29
C ASP A 24 61.96 -23.11 13.47
N ASP A 25 62.75 -22.31 14.19
CA ASP A 25 63.67 -21.32 13.65
C ASP A 25 64.69 -21.97 12.70
N HIS A 26 64.70 -21.52 11.44
CA HIS A 26 65.84 -21.67 10.56
C HIS A 26 66.29 -20.30 10.07
N ASP A 27 67.34 -19.79 10.72
CA ASP A 27 68.21 -18.74 10.21
C ASP A 27 68.71 -19.10 8.80
N ARG A 28 68.28 -18.34 7.79
CA ARG A 28 68.96 -18.22 6.50
C ARG A 28 68.84 -16.78 5.97
N ASP A 29 69.99 -16.14 5.97
CA ASP A 29 70.55 -15.20 4.98
C ASP A 29 69.56 -14.25 4.26
N HIS A 30 69.80 -12.96 4.50
CA HIS A 30 69.24 -11.82 3.77
C HIS A 30 69.34 -11.98 2.25
N ASP A 31 68.19 -12.23 1.61
CA ASP A 31 67.89 -11.79 0.26
C ASP A 31 66.67 -10.85 0.34
N HIS A 32 66.87 -9.58 -0.03
CA HIS A 32 65.80 -8.60 -0.19
C HIS A 32 65.00 -8.96 -1.45
N ASP A 33 64.15 -9.97 -1.36
CA ASP A 33 63.00 -10.08 -2.26
C ASP A 33 61.89 -9.24 -1.62
N ASP A 34 61.64 -8.08 -2.22
CA ASP A 34 60.54 -7.19 -1.83
C ASP A 34 59.23 -7.98 -1.91
N ASP A 35 58.76 -8.51 -0.78
CA ASP A 35 57.48 -9.22 -0.67
C ASP A 35 56.35 -8.21 -0.83
N HIS A 36 56.03 -7.93 -2.09
CA HIS A 36 54.93 -7.06 -2.47
C HIS A 36 53.57 -7.62 -2.04
N GLY A 37 53.49 -8.87 -1.55
CA GLY A 37 52.26 -9.52 -1.09
C GLY A 37 51.53 -8.73 0.00
N GLU A 38 52.26 -8.30 1.04
CA GLU A 38 51.65 -7.50 2.11
C GLU A 38 51.07 -6.16 1.63
N ASP A 39 51.66 -5.57 0.60
CA ASP A 39 51.18 -4.32 0.02
C ASP A 39 49.94 -4.54 -0.85
N PHE A 40 49.84 -5.67 -1.55
CA PHE A 40 48.62 -6.09 -2.23
C PHE A 40 47.48 -6.38 -1.24
N ASP A 41 47.76 -7.08 -0.13
CA ASP A 41 46.77 -7.35 0.92
C ASP A 41 46.20 -6.07 1.56
N LYS A 42 47.06 -5.08 1.80
CA LYS A 42 46.63 -3.76 2.29
C LYS A 42 45.75 -3.03 1.28
N ILE A 43 45.99 -3.21 -0.03
CA ILE A 43 45.16 -2.63 -1.09
C ILE A 43 43.80 -3.34 -1.12
N ASP A 44 43.77 -4.66 -1.05
CA ASP A 44 42.53 -5.44 -1.06
C ASP A 44 41.63 -5.11 0.13
N HIS A 45 42.17 -5.05 1.34
CA HIS A 45 41.40 -4.62 2.52
C HIS A 45 40.85 -3.18 2.38
N ARG A 46 41.57 -2.30 1.70
CA ARG A 46 41.08 -0.94 1.43
C ARG A 46 39.98 -0.95 0.37
N LEU A 47 40.08 -1.81 -0.64
CA LEU A 47 39.05 -2.01 -1.65
C LEU A 47 37.78 -2.56 -1.01
N ASP A 48 37.88 -3.61 -0.18
CA ASP A 48 36.73 -4.18 0.54
C ASP A 48 36.02 -3.15 1.42
N LYS A 49 36.79 -2.35 2.16
CA LYS A 49 36.25 -1.27 2.99
C LYS A 49 35.60 -0.16 2.18
N LEU A 50 36.10 0.12 0.97
CA LEU A 50 35.47 1.08 0.07
C LEU A 50 34.18 0.51 -0.52
N THR A 51 34.17 -0.77 -0.90
CA THR A 51 33.00 -1.47 -1.40
C THR A 51 31.87 -1.47 -0.37
N SER A 52 32.14 -1.89 0.87
CA SER A 52 31.10 -1.89 1.92
C SER A 52 30.56 -0.50 2.22
N ARG A 53 31.42 0.52 2.21
CA ARG A 53 30.99 1.93 2.38
C ARG A 53 30.09 2.41 1.23
N ILE A 54 30.36 1.97 0.00
CA ILE A 54 29.53 2.32 -1.15
C ILE A 54 28.18 1.62 -1.06
N GLU A 55 28.15 0.37 -0.63
CA GLU A 55 26.92 -0.38 -0.36
C GLU A 55 26.09 0.28 0.74
N ASP A 56 26.70 0.61 1.88
CA ASP A 56 26.03 1.34 2.97
C ASP A 56 25.42 2.67 2.51
N ILE A 57 26.13 3.43 1.67
CA ILE A 57 25.62 4.70 1.13
C ILE A 57 24.45 4.44 0.19
N ARG A 58 24.58 3.43 -0.69
CA ARG A 58 23.53 3.02 -1.61
C ARG A 58 22.26 2.63 -0.84
N ASP A 59 22.39 1.82 0.19
CA ASP A 59 21.27 1.36 1.01
C ASP A 59 20.59 2.50 1.75
N ARG A 60 21.37 3.44 2.32
CA ARG A 60 20.82 4.64 2.94
C ARG A 60 20.09 5.55 1.95
N ILE A 61 20.58 5.63 0.70
CA ILE A 61 19.87 6.38 -0.34
C ILE A 61 18.57 5.65 -0.66
N HIS A 62 18.61 4.34 -0.94
CA HIS A 62 17.42 3.55 -1.25
C HIS A 62 16.36 3.64 -0.15
N GLN A 63 16.73 3.52 1.12
CA GLN A 63 15.79 3.65 2.25
C GLN A 63 15.12 5.04 2.31
N ARG A 64 15.83 6.11 1.93
CA ARG A 64 15.30 7.48 1.94
C ARG A 64 14.45 7.81 0.72
N VAL A 65 14.78 7.23 -0.42
CA VAL A 65 13.98 7.39 -1.66
C VAL A 65 12.95 6.28 -1.83
N ASP A 66 12.81 5.43 -0.82
CA ASP A 66 11.84 4.34 -0.80
C ASP A 66 10.43 4.93 -0.99
N PRO A 67 9.73 4.57 -2.07
CA PRO A 67 8.40 5.09 -2.35
C PRO A 67 7.42 4.81 -1.20
N ASP A 68 7.56 3.71 -0.47
CA ASP A 68 6.69 3.38 0.65
C ASP A 68 6.87 4.36 1.82
N ASN A 69 8.10 4.75 2.10
CA ASN A 69 8.39 5.73 3.15
C ASN A 69 7.88 7.13 2.76
N ILE A 70 8.02 7.49 1.49
CA ILE A 70 7.49 8.75 0.95
C ILE A 70 5.97 8.76 1.01
N ASN A 71 5.31 7.68 0.60
CA ASN A 71 3.84 7.54 0.63
C ASN A 71 3.30 7.58 2.06
N LYS A 72 3.96 6.93 3.03
CA LYS A 72 3.61 7.02 4.45
C LYS A 72 3.70 8.45 4.99
N ALA A 73 4.78 9.17 4.67
CA ALA A 73 4.95 10.56 5.10
C ALA A 73 3.87 11.47 4.50
N ARG A 74 3.54 11.27 3.22
CA ARG A 74 2.50 12.03 2.51
C ARG A 74 1.08 11.70 3.01
N SER A 75 0.77 10.42 3.22
CA SER A 75 -0.49 9.98 3.86
C SER A 75 -0.66 10.61 5.25
N PHE A 76 0.42 10.65 6.04
CA PHE A 76 0.39 11.35 7.33
C PHE A 76 0.12 12.85 7.16
N GLN A 77 0.77 13.51 6.20
CA GLN A 77 0.52 14.91 5.88
C GLN A 77 -0.94 15.17 5.47
N ALA A 78 -1.54 14.31 4.62
CA ALA A 78 -2.94 14.43 4.23
C ALA A 78 -3.88 14.35 5.43
N ARG A 79 -3.61 13.43 6.38
CA ARG A 79 -4.38 13.30 7.61
C ARG A 79 -4.28 14.54 8.51
N VAL A 80 -3.09 15.14 8.61
CA VAL A 80 -2.90 16.40 9.34
C VAL A 80 -3.68 17.53 8.63
N GLN A 81 -3.60 17.63 7.31
CA GLN A 81 -4.32 18.63 6.53
C GLN A 81 -5.85 18.51 6.69
N LYS A 82 -6.40 17.29 6.76
CA LYS A 82 -7.83 17.05 7.03
C LYS A 82 -8.27 17.60 8.40
N LEU A 83 -7.36 17.66 9.38
CA LEU A 83 -7.63 18.22 10.71
C LEU A 83 -7.41 19.73 10.79
N GLU A 84 -6.37 20.24 10.13
CA GLU A 84 -6.03 21.67 10.13
C GLU A 84 -6.94 22.49 9.20
N GLY A 85 -7.53 21.83 8.19
CA GLY A 85 -8.26 22.47 7.11
C GLY A 85 -7.32 22.89 5.97
N SER A 86 -7.82 22.83 4.74
CA SER A 86 -7.04 23.15 3.54
C SER A 86 -6.83 24.67 3.34
N GLY A 87 -7.51 25.51 4.13
CA GLY A 87 -7.58 26.95 3.92
C GLY A 87 -8.43 27.37 2.70
N CYS A 88 -9.03 26.40 2.02
CA CYS A 88 -9.95 26.60 0.91
C CYS A 88 -11.37 26.20 1.32
N ASP A 89 -12.35 26.60 0.51
CA ASP A 89 -13.75 26.17 0.65
C ASP A 89 -13.93 24.70 0.24
N ASP A 90 -15.04 24.08 0.62
CA ASP A 90 -15.30 22.63 0.45
C ASP A 90 -15.30 22.15 -1.01
N GLN A 91 -15.43 23.08 -1.96
CA GLN A 91 -15.43 22.83 -3.41
C GLN A 91 -14.10 23.17 -4.09
N HIS A 92 -13.05 23.44 -3.31
CA HIS A 92 -11.77 23.88 -3.83
C HIS A 92 -10.60 23.01 -3.36
N PHE A 93 -9.74 22.67 -4.31
CA PHE A 93 -8.45 22.03 -4.13
C PHE A 93 -7.37 23.06 -3.75
N GLN A 94 -6.54 22.71 -2.76
CA GLN A 94 -5.40 23.51 -2.33
C GLN A 94 -4.15 23.10 -3.11
N CYS A 95 -3.64 23.99 -3.97
CA CYS A 95 -2.42 23.79 -4.77
C CYS A 95 -1.18 23.59 -3.89
N GLY A 96 -1.21 24.06 -2.64
CA GLY A 96 -0.11 23.95 -1.69
C GLY A 96 1.12 24.78 -2.11
N GLY A 97 2.29 24.39 -1.61
CA GLY A 97 3.53 25.13 -1.85
C GLY A 97 3.66 26.39 -0.98
N THR A 98 4.55 27.31 -1.39
CA THR A 98 4.86 28.53 -0.65
C THR A 98 3.86 29.67 -0.86
N ASP A 99 3.04 29.58 -1.91
CA ASP A 99 2.00 30.54 -2.27
C ASP A 99 0.68 29.77 -2.39
N PRO A 100 -0.12 29.68 -1.32
CA PRO A 100 -1.33 28.87 -1.31
C PRO A 100 -2.37 29.44 -2.28
N GLU A 101 -2.91 28.57 -3.11
CA GLU A 101 -3.89 28.89 -4.15
C GLU A 101 -5.00 27.84 -4.12
N CYS A 102 -6.24 28.30 -4.29
CA CYS A 102 -7.42 27.46 -4.27
C CYS A 102 -7.99 27.38 -5.69
N GLN A 103 -8.07 26.17 -6.25
CA GLN A 103 -8.69 25.92 -7.55
C GLN A 103 -9.93 25.06 -7.40
N SER A 104 -10.90 25.20 -8.30
CA SER A 104 -12.09 24.35 -8.29
C SER A 104 -11.71 22.88 -8.51
N TYR A 105 -12.34 21.95 -7.81
CA TYR A 105 -12.14 20.51 -8.06
C TYR A 105 -12.51 20.07 -9.49
N LEU A 106 -13.28 20.88 -10.22
CA LEU A 106 -13.59 20.64 -11.63
C LEU A 106 -12.41 20.88 -12.57
N PHE A 107 -11.40 21.63 -12.13
CA PHE A 107 -10.16 21.91 -12.87
C PHE A 107 -9.01 21.01 -12.42
N VAL A 108 -9.23 20.12 -11.45
CA VAL A 108 -8.20 19.16 -11.06
C VAL A 108 -8.21 17.99 -12.04
N CYS A 109 -7.06 17.71 -12.63
CA CYS A 109 -6.89 16.63 -13.61
C CYS A 109 -7.74 16.82 -14.86
N ASP A 110 -7.90 18.06 -15.32
CA ASP A 110 -8.62 18.39 -16.54
C ASP A 110 -7.70 18.45 -17.79
N GLY A 111 -6.37 18.30 -17.58
CA GLY A 111 -5.35 18.37 -18.62
C GLY A 111 -4.75 19.76 -18.81
N HIS A 112 -5.21 20.76 -18.06
CA HIS A 112 -4.71 22.13 -18.03
C HIS A 112 -4.10 22.45 -16.66
N LYS A 113 -3.03 23.24 -16.67
CA LYS A 113 -2.38 23.68 -15.42
C LYS A 113 -3.02 24.99 -14.97
N ASP A 114 -3.88 24.91 -13.98
CA ASP A 114 -4.55 26.03 -13.32
C ASP A 114 -3.81 26.46 -12.06
N CYS A 115 -3.21 25.53 -11.31
CA CYS A 115 -2.30 25.89 -10.23
C CYS A 115 -1.00 26.48 -10.81
N ARG A 116 -0.47 27.56 -10.22
CA ARG A 116 0.83 28.14 -10.63
C ARG A 116 2.00 27.15 -10.55
N ASN A 117 1.92 26.22 -9.60
CA ASN A 117 2.89 25.15 -9.40
C ASN A 117 2.56 23.87 -10.17
N GLY A 118 1.40 23.80 -10.85
CA GLY A 118 0.90 22.64 -11.58
C GLY A 118 0.55 21.44 -10.71
N ALA A 119 0.25 21.64 -9.42
CA ALA A 119 -0.07 20.57 -8.47
C ALA A 119 -1.40 19.85 -8.78
N ASP A 120 -2.35 20.57 -9.36
CA ASP A 120 -3.62 20.07 -9.90
C ASP A 120 -3.45 18.96 -10.96
N GLU A 121 -2.36 19.00 -11.73
CA GLU A 121 -2.07 18.04 -12.81
C GLU A 121 -1.01 17.00 -12.44
N ALA A 122 -0.55 16.97 -11.18
CA ALA A 122 0.59 16.15 -10.78
C ALA A 122 0.22 14.71 -10.37
N PHE A 123 -1.02 14.46 -9.92
CA PHE A 123 -1.46 13.20 -9.31
C PHE A 123 -2.80 12.72 -9.89
N CYS A 124 -2.87 12.59 -11.21
CA CYS A 124 -4.09 12.23 -11.94
C CYS A 124 -4.21 10.73 -12.26
N GLU A 125 -3.45 9.89 -11.55
CA GLU A 125 -3.49 8.45 -11.72
C GLU A 125 -4.76 7.89 -11.09
N LEU A 126 -5.55 7.16 -11.89
CA LEU A 126 -6.73 6.49 -11.39
C LEU A 126 -6.31 5.29 -10.52
N PRO A 127 -6.68 5.25 -9.22
CA PRO A 127 -6.26 4.16 -8.34
C PRO A 127 -6.98 2.84 -8.66
N THR A 128 -8.09 2.88 -9.40
CA THR A 128 -8.91 1.70 -9.68
C THR A 128 -8.84 1.29 -11.14
N LYS A 129 -8.62 0.00 -11.39
CA LYS A 129 -8.71 -0.65 -12.69
C LYS A 129 -9.78 -1.74 -12.67
N LYS A 130 -10.15 -2.22 -13.86
CA LYS A 130 -11.03 -3.37 -14.01
C LYS A 130 -10.44 -4.60 -13.30
N GLY A 131 -11.27 -5.26 -12.50
CA GLY A 131 -10.92 -6.46 -11.74
C GLY A 131 -10.43 -6.17 -10.33
N ASP A 132 -10.29 -4.90 -9.94
CA ASP A 132 -9.96 -4.57 -8.56
C ASP A 132 -11.11 -4.91 -7.61
N TYR A 133 -10.75 -5.51 -6.48
CA TYR A 133 -11.67 -5.86 -5.40
C TYR A 133 -11.23 -5.18 -4.11
N PHE A 134 -12.16 -4.48 -3.47
CA PHE A 134 -11.98 -3.90 -2.14
C PHE A 134 -12.90 -4.58 -1.15
N GLU A 135 -12.32 -5.06 -0.06
CA GLU A 135 -13.06 -5.66 1.04
C GLU A 135 -13.24 -4.62 2.14
N GLY A 136 -14.50 -4.27 2.41
CA GLY A 136 -14.93 -3.29 3.40
C GLY A 136 -15.34 -3.96 4.69
N HIS A 137 -14.64 -3.65 5.78
CA HIS A 137 -15.03 -4.09 7.11
C HIS A 137 -15.85 -3.00 7.82
N ILE A 138 -16.96 -3.40 8.43
CA ILE A 138 -17.86 -2.49 9.13
C ILE A 138 -17.20 -1.88 10.39
N ILE A 139 -17.32 -0.57 10.58
CA ILE A 139 -17.07 0.10 11.86
C ILE A 139 -18.39 0.24 12.62
N TRP A 140 -19.40 0.81 11.97
CA TRP A 140 -20.74 0.96 12.51
C TRP A 140 -21.76 1.14 11.39
N ASP A 141 -23.01 0.77 11.65
CA ASP A 141 -24.11 0.89 10.68
C ASP A 141 -25.44 1.04 11.39
N THR A 142 -26.18 2.10 11.08
CA THR A 142 -27.53 2.36 11.60
C THR A 142 -28.63 2.28 10.54
N CYS A 143 -28.31 2.28 9.24
CA CYS A 143 -29.30 2.40 8.16
C CYS A 143 -29.42 1.20 7.21
N THR A 144 -28.37 0.39 6.99
CA THR A 144 -28.51 -0.70 6.02
C THR A 144 -29.46 -1.78 6.53
N GLN A 145 -30.20 -2.39 5.60
CA GLN A 145 -31.20 -3.40 5.94
C GLN A 145 -30.57 -4.72 6.40
N ARG A 146 -29.43 -5.08 5.80
CA ARG A 146 -28.79 -6.41 5.94
C ARG A 146 -27.69 -6.45 6.99
N LYS A 147 -27.21 -5.29 7.48
CA LYS A 147 -26.12 -5.18 8.46
C LYS A 147 -24.95 -6.11 8.14
N PRO A 148 -24.35 -6.00 6.94
CA PRO A 148 -23.28 -6.90 6.54
C PRO A 148 -22.04 -6.69 7.41
N ASP A 149 -21.35 -7.78 7.76
CA ASP A 149 -20.04 -7.70 8.42
C ASP A 149 -18.95 -7.29 7.42
N VAL A 150 -19.09 -7.77 6.17
CA VAL A 150 -18.18 -7.52 5.05
C VAL A 150 -18.96 -7.01 3.85
N LEU A 151 -18.49 -5.90 3.28
CA LEU A 151 -18.99 -5.33 2.04
C LEU A 151 -17.87 -5.35 0.99
N GLY A 152 -18.05 -6.15 -0.06
CA GLY A 152 -17.16 -6.19 -1.20
C GLY A 152 -17.53 -5.13 -2.24
N LEU A 153 -16.52 -4.44 -2.77
CA LEU A 153 -16.64 -3.52 -3.90
C LEU A 153 -15.75 -4.02 -5.03
N GLU A 154 -16.35 -4.58 -6.08
CA GLU A 154 -15.65 -5.08 -7.26
C GLU A 154 -15.79 -4.09 -8.43
N VAL A 155 -14.68 -3.67 -9.04
CA VAL A 155 -14.68 -2.79 -10.21
C VAL A 155 -14.77 -3.63 -11.48
N THR A 156 -15.94 -3.62 -12.13
CA THR A 156 -16.18 -4.45 -13.34
C THR A 156 -15.75 -3.76 -14.63
N ASN A 157 -15.85 -2.42 -14.69
CA ASN A 157 -15.45 -1.65 -15.85
C ASN A 157 -15.10 -0.21 -15.48
N VAL A 158 -14.17 0.37 -16.23
CA VAL A 158 -13.72 1.76 -16.10
C VAL A 158 -13.90 2.44 -17.45
N LYS A 159 -14.58 3.59 -17.46
CA LYS A 159 -14.83 4.38 -18.66
C LYS A 159 -14.38 5.82 -18.45
N GLU A 160 -13.27 6.15 -19.11
CA GLU A 160 -12.71 7.49 -19.21
C GLU A 160 -13.30 8.23 -20.42
N TYR A 161 -13.33 9.56 -20.35
CA TYR A 161 -13.77 10.44 -21.42
C TYR A 161 -12.66 11.42 -21.80
N ASP A 162 -12.26 11.43 -23.08
CA ASP A 162 -11.17 12.29 -23.57
C ASP A 162 -11.43 13.80 -23.40
N TYR A 163 -12.70 14.20 -23.31
CA TYR A 163 -13.13 15.61 -23.19
C TYR A 163 -13.47 16.03 -21.75
N PHE A 164 -13.52 15.09 -20.81
CA PHE A 164 -13.86 15.34 -19.42
C PHE A 164 -13.17 14.31 -18.53
N THR A 165 -11.91 14.59 -18.21
CA THR A 165 -11.03 13.74 -17.41
C THR A 165 -11.21 13.84 -15.90
N PRO A 166 -11.71 14.94 -15.27
CA PRO A 166 -11.80 15.04 -13.80
C PRO A 166 -12.69 13.99 -13.13
N VAL A 167 -13.62 13.39 -13.89
CA VAL A 167 -14.55 12.36 -13.39
C VAL A 167 -14.54 11.15 -14.31
N VAL A 168 -14.17 10.00 -13.76
CA VAL A 168 -14.15 8.72 -14.46
C VAL A 168 -15.39 7.91 -14.09
N LYS A 169 -16.09 7.35 -15.08
CA LYS A 169 -17.29 6.54 -14.82
C LYS A 169 -16.88 5.09 -14.53
N LEU A 170 -17.36 4.56 -13.42
CA LEU A 170 -17.12 3.18 -12.98
C LEU A 170 -18.40 2.36 -13.08
N HIS A 171 -18.26 1.10 -13.48
CA HIS A 171 -19.26 0.08 -13.22
C HIS A 171 -18.72 -0.83 -12.13
N VAL A 172 -19.50 -1.06 -11.09
CA VAL A 172 -19.08 -1.82 -9.91
C VAL A 172 -20.13 -2.86 -9.54
N ASN A 173 -19.71 -3.94 -8.90
CA ASN A 173 -20.60 -4.84 -8.18
C ASN A 173 -20.39 -4.62 -6.69
N ILE A 174 -21.48 -4.41 -5.97
CA ILE A 174 -21.48 -4.44 -4.51
C ILE A 174 -21.81 -5.87 -4.10
N LEU A 175 -20.85 -6.53 -3.46
CA LEU A 175 -20.97 -7.88 -2.92
C LEU A 175 -21.25 -7.77 -1.42
N LEU A 176 -22.33 -8.39 -0.96
CA LEU A 176 -22.74 -8.36 0.44
C LEU A 176 -22.70 -9.78 0.98
N GLU A 177 -21.94 -9.98 2.04
CA GLU A 177 -21.95 -11.19 2.85
C GLU A 177 -22.62 -10.86 4.18
N TYR A 178 -23.66 -11.60 4.53
CA TYR A 178 -24.34 -11.43 5.81
C TYR A 178 -24.72 -12.78 6.40
N GLU A 179 -24.49 -12.90 7.69
CA GLU A 179 -24.90 -14.05 8.50
C GLU A 179 -26.10 -13.65 9.35
N ASN A 180 -27.18 -14.42 9.27
CA ASN A 180 -28.31 -14.30 10.17
C ASN A 180 -28.52 -15.64 10.89
N ASN A 181 -29.18 -15.64 12.05
CA ASN A 181 -29.46 -16.84 12.87
C ASN A 181 -30.13 -18.03 12.15
N LEU A 182 -30.56 -17.86 10.91
CA LEU A 182 -31.29 -18.84 10.12
C LEU A 182 -30.61 -19.18 8.79
N PHE A 183 -29.86 -18.26 8.19
CA PHE A 183 -29.30 -18.40 6.84
C PHE A 183 -28.10 -17.47 6.63
N ASP A 184 -27.12 -17.97 5.89
CA ASP A 184 -26.05 -17.18 5.28
C ASP A 184 -26.51 -16.73 3.89
N GLY A 185 -26.32 -15.46 3.58
CA GLY A 185 -26.73 -14.88 2.31
C GLY A 185 -25.60 -14.15 1.62
N HIS A 186 -25.51 -14.31 0.30
CA HIS A 186 -24.60 -13.58 -0.56
C HIS A 186 -25.43 -12.85 -1.62
N VAL A 187 -25.20 -11.55 -1.79
CA VAL A 187 -25.92 -10.74 -2.78
C VAL A 187 -24.91 -9.97 -3.62
N SER A 188 -25.13 -9.94 -4.94
CA SER A 188 -24.34 -9.13 -5.88
C SER A 188 -25.26 -8.09 -6.54
N LEU A 189 -24.99 -6.82 -6.26
CA LEU A 189 -25.76 -5.68 -6.74
C LEU A 189 -24.93 -4.88 -7.75
N PRO A 190 -25.24 -4.92 -9.05
CA PRO A 190 -24.55 -4.10 -10.03
C PRO A 190 -24.95 -2.63 -9.84
N ALA A 191 -23.95 -1.76 -9.75
CA ALA A 191 -24.12 -0.32 -9.54
C ALA A 191 -23.26 0.49 -10.51
N VAL A 192 -23.63 1.76 -10.66
CA VAL A 192 -22.84 2.75 -11.40
C VAL A 192 -22.20 3.68 -10.39
N GLY A 193 -20.89 3.87 -10.52
CA GLY A 193 -20.13 4.81 -9.72
C GLY A 193 -19.38 5.82 -10.57
N HIS A 194 -18.80 6.80 -9.88
CA HIS A 194 -17.92 7.81 -10.44
C HIS A 194 -16.70 7.95 -9.54
N TYR A 195 -15.52 7.99 -10.14
CA TYR A 195 -14.29 8.37 -9.44
C TYR A 195 -14.03 9.85 -9.69
N HIS A 196 -13.96 10.63 -8.63
CA HIS A 196 -13.62 12.05 -8.67
C HIS A 196 -12.13 12.22 -8.38
N LEU A 197 -11.34 12.59 -9.38
CA LEU A 197 -9.88 12.74 -9.23
C LEU A 197 -9.53 13.81 -8.20
N GLY A 198 -10.19 14.96 -8.25
CA GLY A 198 -9.91 16.07 -7.33
C GLY A 198 -10.13 15.74 -5.85
N HIS A 199 -11.15 14.93 -5.53
CA HIS A 199 -11.46 14.54 -4.16
C HIS A 199 -10.87 13.19 -3.76
N HIS A 200 -10.25 12.47 -4.71
CA HIS A 200 -9.88 11.07 -4.57
C HIS A 200 -11.01 10.23 -3.97
N THR A 201 -12.23 10.36 -4.50
CA THR A 201 -13.41 9.68 -3.94
C THR A 201 -14.14 8.88 -5.00
N ILE A 202 -14.43 7.61 -4.68
CA ILE A 202 -15.43 6.82 -5.40
C ILE A 202 -16.79 7.17 -4.82
N SER A 203 -17.74 7.55 -5.68
CA SER A 203 -19.15 7.73 -5.35
C SER A 203 -19.96 6.70 -6.13
N VAL A 204 -20.64 5.80 -5.43
CA VAL A 204 -21.51 4.77 -6.00
C VAL A 204 -22.96 5.15 -5.75
N ILE A 205 -23.73 5.19 -6.83
CA ILE A 205 -25.17 5.50 -6.80
C ILE A 205 -25.90 4.30 -6.16
N PRO A 206 -26.95 4.54 -5.34
CA PRO A 206 -27.73 3.47 -4.73
C PRO A 206 -28.18 2.41 -5.75
N PRO A 207 -27.83 1.12 -5.56
CA PRO A 207 -28.29 0.05 -6.45
C PRO A 207 -29.74 -0.38 -6.16
N GLU A 208 -30.25 -0.06 -4.98
CA GLU A 208 -31.59 -0.38 -4.49
C GLU A 208 -32.40 0.91 -4.26
N ASP A 209 -33.72 0.78 -4.04
CA ASP A 209 -34.63 1.91 -3.80
C ASP A 209 -34.52 2.51 -2.38
N ASP A 210 -33.45 2.21 -1.65
CA ASP A 210 -33.19 2.72 -0.30
C ASP A 210 -32.56 4.12 -0.29
N ARG A 211 -32.07 4.58 -1.45
CA ARG A 211 -31.38 5.87 -1.64
C ARG A 211 -30.14 6.00 -0.75
N LEU A 212 -29.44 4.90 -0.54
CA LEU A 212 -28.17 4.86 0.19
C LEU A 212 -27.01 4.89 -0.79
N ALA A 213 -26.31 6.03 -0.85
CA ALA A 213 -25.12 6.18 -1.67
C ALA A 213 -23.88 5.73 -0.88
N LEU A 214 -22.98 5.00 -1.54
CA LEU A 214 -21.71 4.57 -0.96
C LEU A 214 -20.61 5.48 -1.47
N PHE A 215 -19.80 5.98 -0.54
CA PHE A 215 -18.63 6.79 -0.82
C PHE A 215 -17.39 6.09 -0.28
N CYS A 216 -16.26 6.20 -0.97
CA CYS A 216 -14.97 5.64 -0.56
C CYS A 216 -13.90 6.70 -0.85
N GLU A 217 -13.40 7.32 0.22
CA GLU A 217 -12.45 8.44 0.19
C GLU A 217 -11.03 7.91 0.38
N PHE A 218 -10.16 8.16 -0.60
CA PHE A 218 -8.74 7.85 -0.52
C PHE A 218 -7.97 9.06 0.04
N ASP A 219 -6.84 8.81 0.68
CA ASP A 219 -5.97 9.86 1.22
C ASP A 219 -5.09 10.55 0.16
N GLY A 220 -5.19 10.12 -1.11
CA GLY A 220 -4.43 10.61 -2.26
C GLY A 220 -3.04 9.98 -2.43
N PHE A 221 -2.59 9.11 -1.52
CA PHE A 221 -1.25 8.51 -1.55
C PHE A 221 -1.27 6.99 -1.40
N ASN A 222 -2.13 6.47 -0.53
CA ASN A 222 -2.43 5.06 -0.40
C ASN A 222 -3.64 4.72 -1.26
N GLN A 223 -3.39 4.04 -2.37
CA GLN A 223 -4.43 3.60 -3.31
C GLN A 223 -5.06 2.26 -2.90
N ASP A 224 -4.55 1.61 -1.85
CA ASP A 224 -4.99 0.28 -1.40
C ASP A 224 -5.93 0.34 -0.21
N ARG A 225 -6.21 1.54 0.31
CA ARG A 225 -7.14 1.75 1.41
C ARG A 225 -7.97 3.00 1.17
N CYS A 226 -9.28 2.90 1.38
CA CYS A 226 -10.15 4.06 1.46
C CYS A 226 -11.06 3.98 2.68
N ASP A 227 -11.44 5.15 3.18
CA ASP A 227 -12.41 5.30 4.25
C ASP A 227 -13.80 5.39 3.61
N GLY A 228 -14.61 4.37 3.86
CA GLY A 228 -15.92 4.19 3.24
C GLY A 228 -17.04 4.69 4.14
N HIS A 229 -18.04 5.33 3.55
CA HIS A 229 -19.24 5.73 4.28
C HIS A 229 -20.49 5.63 3.42
N ILE A 230 -21.60 5.27 4.05
CA ILE A 230 -22.92 5.28 3.42
C ILE A 230 -23.66 6.52 3.91
N ALA A 231 -24.19 7.28 2.96
CA ALA A 231 -25.01 8.45 3.26
C ALA A 231 -26.33 8.42 2.48
N HIS A 232 -27.35 9.01 3.08
CA HIS A 232 -28.63 9.22 2.39
C HIS A 232 -28.45 10.21 1.23
N GLU A 233 -28.79 9.80 0.00
CA GLU A 233 -28.60 10.57 -1.23
C GLU A 233 -29.18 12.00 -1.15
N ALA A 234 -30.31 12.16 -0.47
CA ALA A 234 -31.02 13.44 -0.39
C ALA A 234 -30.51 14.39 0.71
N SER A 235 -30.09 13.86 1.87
CA SER A 235 -29.69 14.67 3.03
C SER A 235 -28.18 14.77 3.22
N GLY A 236 -27.40 13.84 2.64
CA GLY A 236 -25.97 13.69 2.91
C GLY A 236 -25.67 13.18 4.32
N GLU A 237 -26.68 12.74 5.08
CA GLU A 237 -26.49 12.21 6.43
C GLU A 237 -25.80 10.85 6.38
N VAL A 238 -24.60 10.79 6.97
CA VAL A 238 -23.82 9.56 7.09
C VAL A 238 -24.47 8.64 8.13
N CYS A 239 -24.72 7.40 7.73
CA CYS A 239 -25.44 6.42 8.55
C CYS A 239 -24.77 5.05 8.63
N ALA A 240 -23.64 4.85 7.95
CA ALA A 240 -22.74 3.73 8.18
C ALA A 240 -21.31 4.09 7.75
N GLU A 241 -20.32 3.41 8.34
CA GLU A 241 -18.90 3.60 8.06
C GLU A 241 -18.19 2.26 7.95
N PHE A 242 -17.27 2.18 6.98
CA PHE A 242 -16.52 0.99 6.62
C PHE A 242 -15.07 1.37 6.35
N VAL A 243 -14.14 0.45 6.58
CA VAL A 243 -12.76 0.58 6.11
C VAL A 243 -12.55 -0.42 4.98
N PHE A 244 -12.27 0.09 3.79
CA PHE A 244 -12.00 -0.73 2.62
C PHE A 244 -10.51 -0.94 2.44
N VAL A 245 -10.13 -2.18 2.21
CA VAL A 245 -8.77 -2.59 1.86
C VAL A 245 -8.80 -3.33 0.54
N ARG A 246 -7.91 -2.96 -0.37
CA ARG A 246 -7.76 -3.65 -1.65
C ARG A 246 -7.23 -5.06 -1.40
N GLN A 247 -7.92 -6.05 -1.95
CA GLN A 247 -7.42 -7.41 -2.00
C GLN A 247 -6.62 -7.61 -3.28
N ASN A 248 -5.34 -7.95 -3.13
CA ASN A 248 -4.53 -8.42 -4.24
C ASN A 248 -4.88 -9.88 -4.48
N GLY A 249 -5.32 -10.23 -5.69
CA GLY A 249 -5.96 -11.52 -6.06
C GLY A 249 -5.12 -12.80 -5.92
N ASN A 250 -4.39 -12.99 -4.82
CA ASN A 250 -3.65 -14.19 -4.45
C ASN A 250 -4.40 -15.04 -3.39
N HIS A 251 -5.73 -15.06 -3.42
CA HIS A 251 -6.55 -15.98 -2.60
C HIS A 251 -7.23 -17.06 -3.45
N HIS A 252 -6.46 -17.70 -4.32
CA HIS A 252 -6.74 -19.06 -4.77
C HIS A 252 -5.52 -19.89 -4.38
N ASP A 253 -5.65 -20.66 -3.29
CA ASP A 253 -4.98 -21.94 -3.03
C ASP A 253 -4.89 -22.20 -1.52
N ASP A 254 -6.03 -22.28 -0.83
CA ASP A 254 -6.05 -22.91 0.49
C ASP A 254 -7.28 -23.83 0.60
N HIS A 255 -7.00 -25.10 0.92
CA HIS A 255 -7.91 -26.21 1.27
C HIS A 255 -8.39 -27.14 0.16
N HIS A 256 -7.48 -27.98 -0.32
CA HIS A 256 -7.80 -29.40 -0.57
C HIS A 256 -6.69 -30.30 -0.02
N ASP A 257 -6.60 -30.42 1.31
CA ASP A 257 -5.99 -31.58 1.95
C ASP A 257 -6.94 -32.77 1.77
N ASN A 258 -6.80 -33.48 0.66
CA ASN A 258 -7.36 -34.82 0.54
C ASN A 258 -6.38 -35.81 1.18
N ASP A 259 -6.59 -36.08 2.47
CA ASP A 259 -6.12 -37.30 3.11
C ASP A 259 -6.80 -38.50 2.43
N HIS A 260 -6.14 -39.10 1.44
CA HIS A 260 -6.42 -40.46 0.99
C HIS A 260 -5.35 -41.39 1.52
N HIS A 261 -5.65 -41.97 2.68
CA HIS A 261 -5.08 -43.24 3.11
C HIS A 261 -5.60 -44.34 2.18
N ASP A 262 -4.81 -44.73 1.18
CA ASP A 262 -5.01 -45.97 0.45
C ASP A 262 -4.47 -47.13 1.30
N ASP A 263 -5.33 -47.64 2.18
CA ASP A 263 -5.32 -49.05 2.54
C ASP A 263 -6.09 -49.79 1.45
N ASP A 264 -5.41 -50.54 0.58
CA ASP A 264 -6.09 -51.68 -0.01
C ASP A 264 -5.21 -52.87 -0.36
N HIS A 265 -5.74 -53.98 0.09
CA HIS A 265 -5.22 -55.32 0.10
C HIS A 265 -5.50 -56.06 -1.22
N HIS A 266 -4.60 -56.99 -1.51
CA HIS A 266 -4.83 -58.27 -2.18
C HIS A 266 -5.05 -58.39 -3.70
N ASN A 267 -4.26 -59.35 -4.20
CA ASN A 267 -4.54 -60.33 -5.24
C ASN A 267 -4.47 -59.89 -6.70
N ASN A 268 -3.46 -60.44 -7.39
CA ASN A 268 -3.79 -61.19 -8.59
C ASN A 268 -2.85 -62.39 -8.80
N ASP A 269 -3.47 -63.58 -8.76
CA ASP A 269 -2.96 -64.83 -9.30
C ASP A 269 -3.11 -64.87 -10.83
N HIS A 270 -2.28 -65.73 -11.45
CA HIS A 270 -2.40 -66.36 -12.77
C HIS A 270 -2.01 -65.58 -14.04
N HIS A 271 -0.87 -65.95 -14.62
CA HIS A 271 -0.83 -66.99 -15.67
C HIS A 271 0.55 -67.63 -15.85
#